data_AF-A0A1S8WML9-F1
#
_entry.id   AF-A0A1S8WML9-F1
#
_cell.length_a   1.000
_cell.length_b   1.000
_cell.length_c   1.000
_cell.angle_alpha   90.00
_cell.angle_beta   90.00
_cell.angle_gamma   90.00
#
_symmetry.space_group_name_H-M   'P 1'
#
loop_
_entity.id
_entity.type
_entity.pdbx_description
1 polymer ?
#
loop_
_entity_poly.entity_id
_entity_poly.type
_entity_poly.pdbx_seq_one_letter_code
_entity_poly.pdbx_strand_id
1 'polypeptide(L)'
;GWGNTEGYDAQPGGGAGWGAACLGDDLFSYAFDGRCLWAGGKPKQASIGTEEASTNEEPSTTGLPLKRGDVIGCLLDLTGPVIQFNVNGRLVRGYFQDFNTTGLFYPCISMNAKASARFLLGSNQGRLRHGPPPGYAPICDARQPGQRLRLEPVFSFGQLEKSVYTGPLASPTPQQSVFVPRTVRTNH
;
A
#
# COMPACT_ATOMS: atom_id res chain seq x y z
N GLY A 1 -1.19 1.34 1.76
CA GLY A 1 -0.54 2.01 0.62
C GLY A 1 0.44 1.06 -0.02
N TRP A 2 1.33 1.60 -0.84
CA TRP A 2 2.34 0.85 -1.57
C TRP A 2 3.72 1.46 -1.35
N GLY A 3 4.72 0.62 -1.14
CA GLY A 3 6.13 0.99 -1.16
C GLY A 3 6.86 0.26 -2.28
N ASN A 4 7.89 0.89 -2.83
CA ASN A 4 8.75 0.30 -3.85
C ASN A 4 10.08 -0.16 -3.23
N THR A 5 10.54 -1.38 -3.55
CA THR A 5 11.84 -1.90 -3.09
C THR A 5 13.03 -1.05 -3.52
N GLU A 6 12.89 -0.34 -4.64
CA GLU A 6 13.85 0.62 -5.18
C GLU A 6 13.43 2.04 -4.76
N GLY A 7 13.98 2.49 -3.63
CA GLY A 7 13.92 3.89 -3.22
C GLY A 7 13.02 4.22 -2.03
N TYR A 8 12.10 3.33 -1.61
CA TYR A 8 11.38 3.57 -0.36
C TYR A 8 12.31 3.32 0.83
N ASP A 9 12.63 4.38 1.57
CA ASP A 9 13.41 4.33 2.80
C ASP A 9 12.51 4.55 4.03
N ALA A 10 12.22 3.48 4.76
CA ALA A 10 11.42 3.51 5.98
C ALA A 10 12.27 3.73 7.25
N GLN A 11 13.49 4.26 7.11
CA GLN A 11 14.35 4.51 8.26
C GLN A 11 13.64 5.41 9.30
N PRO A 12 13.69 5.05 10.58
CA PRO A 12 13.05 5.81 11.66
C PRO A 12 13.77 7.13 11.98
N GLY A 13 14.88 7.44 11.27
CA GLY A 13 15.52 8.75 11.32
C GLY A 13 14.61 9.85 10.77
N GLY A 14 14.91 11.10 11.11
CA GLY A 14 14.18 12.25 10.58
C GLY A 14 14.20 12.25 9.05
N GLY A 15 13.05 12.00 8.43
CA GLY A 15 12.90 12.13 6.98
C GLY A 15 13.07 13.59 6.53
N ALA A 16 12.62 13.93 5.32
CA ALA A 16 12.62 15.32 4.86
C ALA A 16 11.72 16.27 5.71
N GLY A 17 10.99 15.73 6.70
CA GLY A 17 10.15 16.46 7.65
C GLY A 17 10.45 16.12 9.11
N TRP A 18 9.48 16.35 10.00
CA TRP A 18 9.62 16.10 11.43
C TRP A 18 9.12 14.70 11.80
N GLY A 19 9.99 13.86 12.37
CA GLY A 19 9.64 12.52 12.87
C GLY A 19 10.12 11.38 11.97
N ALA A 20 9.71 10.16 12.31
CA ALA A 20 10.07 8.95 11.59
C ALA A 20 9.39 8.91 10.21
N ALA A 21 10.15 8.50 9.18
CA ALA A 21 9.63 8.37 7.83
C ALA A 21 8.43 7.40 7.77
N CYS A 22 7.35 7.85 7.14
CA CYS A 22 6.12 7.10 6.93
C CYS A 22 5.85 6.89 5.44
N LEU A 23 4.91 5.99 5.12
CA LEU A 23 4.43 5.84 3.75
C LEU A 23 3.90 7.18 3.21
N GLY A 24 4.38 7.58 2.03
CA GLY A 24 4.00 8.83 1.37
C GLY A 24 4.93 10.02 1.67
N ASP A 25 5.97 9.85 2.51
CA ASP A 25 6.92 10.92 2.81
C ASP A 25 8.02 11.09 1.74
N ASP A 26 8.24 10.05 0.92
CA ASP A 26 9.19 10.02 -0.19
C ASP A 26 8.48 9.85 -1.55
N LEU A 27 9.24 9.85 -2.65
CA LEU A 27 8.70 9.76 -4.01
C LEU A 27 8.42 8.33 -4.50
N PHE A 28 8.80 7.32 -3.70
CA PHE A 28 8.74 5.88 -4.00
C PHE A 28 7.71 5.14 -3.13
N SER A 29 7.01 5.86 -2.26
CA SER A 29 5.91 5.35 -1.44
C SER A 29 4.64 6.20 -1.59
N TYR A 30 3.49 5.53 -1.56
CA TYR A 30 2.19 6.13 -1.87
C TYR A 30 1.14 5.73 -0.84
N ALA A 31 0.47 6.71 -0.24
CA ALA A 31 -0.46 6.46 0.86
C ALA A 31 -1.78 7.23 0.76
N PHE A 32 -2.75 6.74 1.52
CA PHE A 32 -4.03 7.39 1.75
C PHE A 32 -4.38 7.21 3.24
N ASP A 33 -4.79 8.30 3.90
CA ASP A 33 -5.06 8.33 5.34
C ASP A 33 -6.55 8.49 5.70
N GLY A 34 -7.44 8.43 4.71
CA GLY A 34 -8.87 8.74 4.85
C GLY A 34 -9.28 10.11 4.33
N ARG A 35 -8.34 11.06 4.21
CA ARG A 35 -8.59 12.44 3.80
C ARG A 35 -7.69 12.91 2.66
N CYS A 36 -6.43 12.50 2.68
CA CYS A 36 -5.40 12.94 1.76
C CYS A 36 -4.69 11.74 1.12
N LEU A 37 -4.34 11.92 -0.14
CA LEU A 37 -3.32 11.14 -0.82
C LEU A 37 -1.96 11.76 -0.50
N TRP A 38 -0.98 10.93 -0.13
CA TRP A 38 0.36 11.34 0.27
C TRP A 38 1.43 10.73 -0.63
N ALA A 39 2.30 11.60 -1.17
CA ALA A 39 3.54 11.26 -1.84
C ALA A 39 4.53 12.43 -1.71
N GLY A 40 5.81 12.14 -1.52
CA GLY A 40 6.87 13.15 -1.36
C GLY A 40 6.64 14.12 -0.19
N GLY A 41 5.94 13.68 0.87
CA GLY A 41 5.56 14.50 2.01
C GLY A 41 4.53 15.59 1.67
N LYS A 42 3.85 15.48 0.51
CA LYS A 42 2.84 16.44 0.06
C LYS A 42 1.44 15.82 0.13
N PRO A 43 0.52 16.38 0.94
CA PRO A 43 -0.86 15.94 0.95
C PRO A 43 -1.64 16.52 -0.24
N LYS A 44 -2.45 15.71 -0.87
CA LYS A 44 -3.50 16.13 -1.81
C LYS A 44 -4.85 15.65 -1.30
N GLN A 45 -5.75 16.59 -1.01
CA GLN A 45 -7.07 16.25 -0.49
C GLN A 45 -7.84 15.36 -1.48
N ALA A 46 -8.46 14.32 -0.96
CA ALA A 46 -9.29 13.40 -1.70
C ALA A 46 -10.70 13.38 -1.11
N SER A 47 -11.69 13.06 -1.94
CA SER A 47 -13.07 12.88 -1.50
C SER A 47 -13.52 11.46 -1.80
N ILE A 48 -14.32 10.86 -0.94
CA ILE A 48 -14.91 9.54 -1.18
C ILE A 48 -16.17 9.78 -2.01
N GLY A 49 -16.34 9.08 -3.13
CA GLY A 49 -17.55 9.23 -3.94
C GLY A 49 -18.80 8.89 -3.13
N THR A 50 -19.74 9.83 -3.00
CA THR A 50 -21.14 9.57 -2.61
C THR A 50 -21.94 9.23 -3.87
N GLU A 51 -22.81 8.22 -3.80
CA GLU A 51 -23.61 7.74 -4.95
C GLU A 51 -24.73 8.71 -5.37
N GLU A 52 -24.89 9.85 -4.71
CA GLU A 52 -25.94 10.83 -5.02
C GLU A 52 -25.33 12.22 -5.16
N ALA A 53 -24.92 12.56 -6.38
CA ALA A 53 -24.77 13.96 -6.80
C ALA A 53 -26.10 14.41 -7.43
N SER A 54 -27.17 14.41 -6.63
CA SER A 54 -28.42 15.09 -6.98
C SER A 54 -28.82 15.98 -5.80
N THR A 55 -29.02 17.25 -6.11
CA THR A 55 -29.42 18.38 -5.25
C THR A 55 -28.28 19.20 -4.63
N ASN A 56 -28.47 20.53 -4.75
CA ASN A 56 -27.58 21.63 -4.38
C ASN A 56 -27.40 21.78 -2.86
N GLU A 57 -27.03 20.70 -2.17
CA GLU A 57 -26.62 20.77 -0.77
C GLU A 57 -25.10 20.93 -0.69
N GLU A 58 -24.65 21.88 0.15
CA GLU A 58 -23.26 22.04 0.59
C GLU A 58 -22.56 20.68 0.73
N PRO A 59 -21.31 20.51 0.26
CA PRO A 59 -20.64 19.22 0.11
C PRO A 59 -20.70 18.43 1.41
N SER A 60 -21.70 17.55 1.50
CA SER A 60 -22.05 16.86 2.72
C SER A 60 -20.99 15.81 3.00
N THR A 61 -20.12 16.14 3.96
CA THR A 61 -19.07 15.31 4.54
C THR A 61 -17.79 15.15 3.72
N THR A 62 -17.07 16.26 3.59
CA THR A 62 -15.64 16.30 3.32
C THR A 62 -14.84 15.44 4.33
N GLY A 63 -14.19 14.37 3.84
CA GLY A 63 -13.06 13.67 4.48
C GLY A 63 -13.11 13.48 6.00
N LEU A 64 -14.05 12.65 6.50
CA LEU A 64 -13.97 12.16 7.87
C LEU A 64 -12.73 11.27 8.05
N PRO A 65 -11.99 11.37 9.17
CA PRO A 65 -10.90 10.47 9.48
C PRO A 65 -11.40 9.02 9.52
N LEU A 66 -10.53 8.08 9.13
CA LEU A 66 -10.83 6.65 9.16
C LEU A 66 -11.38 6.25 10.53
N LYS A 67 -12.52 5.55 10.52
CA LYS A 67 -13.20 5.10 11.72
C LYS A 67 -13.01 3.60 11.90
N ARG A 68 -13.23 3.15 13.14
CA ARG A 68 -13.21 1.72 13.46
C ARG A 68 -14.24 0.99 12.58
N GLY A 69 -13.76 -0.02 11.85
CA GLY A 69 -14.59 -0.85 10.99
C GLY A 69 -14.52 -0.51 9.51
N ASP A 70 -13.96 0.66 9.15
CA ASP A 70 -13.73 1.02 7.76
C ASP A 70 -12.79 0.02 7.07
N VAL A 71 -13.10 -0.26 5.81
CA VAL A 71 -12.35 -1.16 4.95
C VAL A 71 -11.70 -0.33 3.85
N ILE A 72 -10.37 -0.37 3.77
CA ILE A 72 -9.61 0.38 2.79
C ILE A 72 -9.06 -0.60 1.76
N GLY A 73 -9.49 -0.45 0.50
CA GLY A 73 -8.86 -1.13 -0.63
C GLY A 73 -7.70 -0.30 -1.17
N CYS A 74 -6.58 -0.95 -1.42
CA CYS A 74 -5.41 -0.36 -2.08
C CYS A 74 -5.23 -1.07 -3.43
N LEU A 75 -5.38 -0.34 -4.52
CA LEU A 75 -5.31 -0.87 -5.88
C LEU A 75 -3.98 -0.45 -6.53
N LEU A 76 -3.40 -1.34 -7.31
CA LEU A 76 -2.18 -1.11 -8.08
C LEU A 76 -2.34 -1.74 -9.46
N ASP A 77 -2.22 -0.90 -10.49
CA ASP A 77 -2.09 -1.31 -11.88
C ASP A 77 -0.71 -0.90 -12.37
N LEU A 78 0.13 -1.86 -12.76
CA LEU A 78 1.48 -1.60 -13.30
C LEU A 78 1.51 -1.47 -14.82
N THR A 79 0.39 -1.73 -15.52
CA THR A 79 0.27 -1.54 -16.97
C THR A 79 0.12 -0.06 -17.30
N GLY A 80 -0.78 0.63 -16.58
CA GLY A 80 -1.02 2.08 -16.68
C GLY A 80 -0.27 2.92 -15.66
N PRO A 81 0.76 2.37 -14.97
CA PRO A 81 1.16 2.73 -13.60
C PRO A 81 0.18 3.63 -12.82
N VAL A 82 -0.88 3.04 -12.27
CA VAL A 82 -1.90 3.75 -11.48
C VAL A 82 -2.05 3.13 -10.08
N ILE A 83 -2.14 3.97 -9.06
CA ILE A 83 -2.53 3.57 -7.69
C ILE A 83 -3.81 4.29 -7.31
N GLN A 84 -4.80 3.53 -6.85
CA GLN A 84 -6.10 4.03 -6.42
C GLN A 84 -6.47 3.47 -5.05
N PHE A 85 -7.44 4.11 -4.39
CA PHE A 85 -7.94 3.67 -3.10
C PHE A 85 -9.47 3.59 -3.12
N ASN A 86 -10.01 2.70 -2.29
CA ASN A 86 -11.44 2.70 -1.98
C ASN A 86 -11.65 2.70 -0.47
N VAL A 87 -12.79 3.22 -0.04
CA VAL A 87 -13.25 3.16 1.35
C VAL A 87 -14.63 2.51 1.34
N ASN A 88 -14.77 1.39 2.03
CA ASN A 88 -16.00 0.61 2.11
C ASN A 88 -16.58 0.28 0.72
N GLY A 89 -15.70 -0.04 -0.25
CA GLY A 89 -16.05 -0.36 -1.63
C GLY A 89 -16.30 0.84 -2.54
N ARG A 90 -16.30 2.08 -2.01
CA ARG A 90 -16.47 3.31 -2.80
C ARG A 90 -15.14 3.88 -3.21
N LEU A 91 -14.98 4.21 -4.49
CA LEU A 91 -13.74 4.76 -5.03
C LEU A 91 -13.44 6.13 -4.41
N VAL A 92 -12.19 6.33 -4.00
CA VAL A 92 -11.66 7.62 -3.60
C VAL A 92 -11.39 8.44 -4.87
N ARG A 93 -11.89 9.67 -4.91
CA ARG A 93 -11.60 10.63 -5.99
C ARG A 93 -10.18 11.12 -5.86
N GLY A 94 -9.34 10.64 -6.78
CA GLY A 94 -7.91 10.92 -6.84
C GLY A 94 -7.11 9.62 -6.95
N TYR A 95 -5.98 9.70 -7.63
CA TYR A 95 -5.10 8.57 -7.87
C TYR A 95 -3.68 9.07 -8.07
N PHE A 96 -2.71 8.16 -7.94
CA PHE A 96 -1.35 8.38 -8.39
C PHE A 96 -1.19 7.77 -9.77
N GLN A 97 -0.47 8.45 -10.65
CA GLN A 97 -0.12 7.98 -11.99
C GLN A 97 1.34 8.31 -12.31
N ASP A 98 1.88 7.71 -13.36
CA ASP A 98 3.20 8.03 -13.93
C ASP A 98 4.37 7.89 -12.93
N PHE A 99 4.26 6.96 -11.98
CA PHE A 99 5.32 6.67 -11.01
C PHE A 99 6.38 5.71 -11.56
N ASN A 100 7.57 5.70 -10.93
CA ASN A 100 8.63 4.77 -11.27
C ASN A 100 8.21 3.32 -10.98
N THR A 101 8.31 2.45 -11.98
CA THR A 101 8.00 1.02 -11.89
C THR A 101 9.23 0.12 -11.77
N THR A 102 10.42 0.70 -11.68
CA THR A 102 11.66 -0.04 -11.38
C THR A 102 11.53 -0.70 -10.01
N GLY A 103 11.94 -1.96 -9.87
CA GLY A 103 11.82 -2.70 -8.61
C GLY A 103 10.50 -3.44 -8.47
N LEU A 104 10.13 -3.76 -7.23
CA LEU A 104 8.90 -4.43 -6.86
C LEU A 104 8.07 -3.57 -5.91
N PHE A 105 6.75 -3.67 -6.04
CA PHE A 105 5.83 -3.04 -5.09
C PHE A 105 5.37 -4.04 -4.04
N TYR A 106 5.31 -3.58 -2.79
CA TYR A 106 4.77 -4.35 -1.68
C TYR A 106 3.71 -3.56 -0.92
N PRO A 107 2.65 -4.25 -0.42
CA PRO A 107 1.64 -3.61 0.39
C PRO A 107 2.26 -3.22 1.73
N CYS A 108 2.04 -1.98 2.16
CA CYS A 108 2.52 -1.52 3.46
C CYS A 108 1.52 -0.57 4.13
N ILE A 109 1.59 -0.51 5.45
CA ILE A 109 0.78 0.36 6.29
C ILE A 109 1.70 1.05 7.31
N SER A 110 1.50 2.36 7.48
CA SER A 110 2.05 3.10 8.62
C SER A 110 0.94 3.32 9.63
N MET A 111 1.25 3.17 10.92
CA MET A 111 0.29 3.25 12.01
C MET A 111 0.91 3.93 13.22
N ASN A 112 0.10 4.74 13.91
CA ASN A 112 0.47 5.23 15.24
C ASN A 112 0.26 4.15 16.31
N ALA A 113 0.81 4.37 17.51
CA ALA A 113 0.77 3.42 18.62
C ALA A 113 -0.64 3.05 19.14
N LYS A 114 -1.69 3.82 18.80
CA LYS A 114 -3.06 3.61 19.27
C LYS A 114 -3.96 2.92 18.24
N ALA A 115 -3.49 2.77 17.01
CA ALA A 115 -4.27 2.19 15.92
C ALA A 115 -4.17 0.66 15.91
N SER A 116 -5.23 0.00 15.45
CA SER A 116 -5.25 -1.45 15.19
C SER A 116 -5.92 -1.71 13.86
N ALA A 117 -5.33 -2.60 13.06
CA ALA A 117 -5.79 -2.94 11.72
C ALA A 117 -5.66 -4.45 11.49
N ARG A 118 -6.41 -4.96 10.51
CA ARG A 118 -6.31 -6.34 10.05
C ARG A 118 -6.11 -6.36 8.54
N PHE A 119 -5.12 -7.12 8.08
CA PHE A 119 -4.95 -7.37 6.66
C PHE A 119 -6.01 -8.36 6.16
N LEU A 120 -6.63 -8.02 5.04
CA LEU A 120 -7.52 -8.90 4.28
C LEU A 120 -6.85 -9.10 2.92
N LEU A 121 -6.07 -10.17 2.77
CA LEU A 121 -5.26 -10.40 1.56
C LEU A 121 -6.02 -11.20 0.49
N GLY A 122 -7.16 -11.80 0.85
CA GLY A 122 -7.94 -12.70 0.01
C GLY A 122 -7.83 -14.16 0.43
N SER A 123 -8.72 -14.99 -0.14
CA SER A 123 -8.79 -16.43 0.14
C SER A 123 -8.81 -16.76 1.64
N ASN A 124 -8.01 -17.72 2.09
CA ASN A 124 -7.85 -18.11 3.49
C ASN A 124 -7.03 -17.12 4.34
N GLN A 125 -6.54 -16.02 3.76
CA GLN A 125 -5.73 -14.97 4.42
C GLN A 125 -6.58 -13.73 4.75
N GLY A 126 -7.88 -13.94 4.94
CA GLY A 126 -8.88 -12.91 5.18
C GLY A 126 -9.73 -12.67 3.94
N ARG A 127 -11.01 -13.05 4.04
CA ARG A 127 -12.00 -12.82 2.99
C ARG A 127 -12.18 -11.32 2.76
N LEU A 128 -12.09 -10.90 1.49
CA LEU A 128 -12.36 -9.53 1.10
C LEU A 128 -13.84 -9.19 1.34
N ARG A 129 -14.09 -8.11 2.08
CA ARG A 129 -15.46 -7.59 2.31
C ARG A 129 -16.02 -6.90 1.07
N HIS A 130 -15.15 -6.19 0.37
CA HIS A 130 -15.40 -5.63 -0.96
C HIS A 130 -14.40 -6.30 -1.89
N GLY A 131 -14.90 -7.01 -2.90
CA GLY A 131 -14.06 -7.73 -3.85
C GLY A 131 -13.17 -6.78 -4.66
N PRO A 132 -12.14 -7.31 -5.34
CA PRO A 132 -11.41 -6.51 -6.31
C PRO A 132 -12.38 -6.06 -7.42
N PRO A 133 -12.28 -4.81 -7.89
CA PRO A 133 -13.08 -4.37 -9.03
C PRO A 133 -12.70 -5.12 -10.32
N PRO A 134 -13.53 -5.04 -11.38
CA PRO A 134 -13.24 -5.68 -12.65
C PRO A 134 -11.82 -5.35 -13.16
N GLY A 135 -11.08 -6.37 -13.58
CA GLY A 135 -9.69 -6.24 -14.04
C GLY A 135 -8.63 -6.38 -12.94
N TYR A 136 -9.02 -6.46 -11.66
CA TYR A 136 -8.11 -6.65 -10.54
C TYR A 136 -8.23 -8.06 -9.93
N ALA A 137 -7.11 -8.54 -9.37
CA ALA A 137 -7.03 -9.79 -8.61
C ALA A 137 -6.69 -9.51 -7.13
N PRO A 138 -7.10 -10.38 -6.19
CA PRO A 138 -6.67 -10.25 -4.80
C PRO A 138 -5.16 -10.52 -4.67
N ILE A 139 -4.50 -9.80 -3.76
CA ILE A 139 -3.04 -9.89 -3.59
C ILE A 139 -2.54 -11.26 -3.15
N CYS A 140 -3.41 -12.11 -2.57
CA CYS A 140 -3.05 -13.48 -2.24
C CYS A 140 -2.61 -14.33 -3.45
N ASP A 141 -3.05 -13.96 -4.66
CA ASP A 141 -2.71 -14.67 -5.89
C ASP A 141 -1.28 -14.39 -6.35
N ALA A 142 -0.67 -13.28 -5.89
CA ALA A 142 0.72 -12.94 -6.16
C ALA A 142 1.72 -13.73 -5.30
N ARG A 143 1.24 -14.59 -4.39
CA ARG A 143 2.10 -15.38 -3.50
C ARG A 143 2.85 -16.46 -4.28
N GLN A 144 4.15 -16.56 -4.06
CA GLN A 144 4.97 -17.59 -4.71
C GLN A 144 4.64 -19.00 -4.16
N PRO A 145 4.81 -20.06 -4.98
CA PRO A 145 4.69 -21.44 -4.52
C PRO A 145 5.59 -21.72 -3.31
N GLY A 146 5.03 -22.33 -2.26
CA GLY A 146 5.77 -22.63 -1.03
C GLY A 146 6.04 -21.43 -0.10
N GLN A 147 5.76 -20.20 -0.53
CA GLN A 147 5.96 -19.02 0.30
C GLN A 147 4.95 -18.98 1.46
N ARG A 148 5.46 -18.85 2.67
CA ARG A 148 4.66 -18.58 3.87
C ARG A 148 4.51 -17.08 4.05
N LEU A 149 3.26 -16.63 4.18
CA LEU A 149 2.96 -15.23 4.43
C LEU A 149 3.44 -14.83 5.83
N ARG A 150 4.05 -13.64 5.90
CA ARG A 150 4.55 -13.01 7.12
C ARG A 150 4.27 -11.51 7.04
N LEU A 151 4.04 -10.92 8.19
CA LEU A 151 4.08 -9.47 8.36
C LEU A 151 5.44 -9.15 8.95
N GLU A 152 6.22 -8.35 8.23
CA GLU A 152 7.57 -7.98 8.62
C GLU A 152 7.66 -6.46 8.69
N PRO A 153 8.36 -5.89 9.69
CA PRO A 153 8.68 -4.47 9.69
C PRO A 153 9.51 -4.14 8.44
N VAL A 154 9.18 -3.05 7.74
CA VAL A 154 9.97 -2.58 6.58
C VAL A 154 11.41 -2.26 6.99
N PHE A 155 11.59 -1.78 8.22
CA PHE A 155 12.89 -1.53 8.83
C PHE A 155 12.90 -2.03 10.28
N SER A 156 14.02 -2.60 10.72
CA SER A 156 14.22 -3.03 12.10
C SER A 156 15.70 -2.99 12.48
N PHE A 157 16.00 -2.53 13.70
CA PHE A 157 17.35 -2.63 14.29
C PHE A 157 17.62 -4.00 14.93
N GLY A 158 16.69 -4.96 14.81
CA GLY A 158 16.73 -6.24 15.52
C GLY A 158 15.95 -6.22 16.84
N GLN A 159 16.25 -7.18 17.73
CA GLN A 159 15.61 -7.29 19.04
C GLN A 159 16.46 -6.55 20.08
N LEU A 160 16.30 -5.23 20.15
CA LEU A 160 17.09 -4.34 21.01
C LEU A 160 17.00 -4.72 22.50
N GLU A 161 15.83 -5.17 22.97
CA GLU A 161 15.61 -5.65 24.34
C GLU A 161 16.46 -6.87 24.70
N LYS A 162 16.88 -7.65 23.69
CA LYS A 162 17.75 -8.82 23.85
C LYS A 162 19.17 -8.55 23.39
N SER A 163 19.50 -7.30 23.07
CA SER A 163 20.79 -6.91 22.49
C SER A 163 21.16 -7.68 21.21
N VAL A 164 20.15 -8.11 20.44
CA VAL A 164 20.35 -8.77 19.14
C VAL A 164 20.16 -7.74 18.05
N TYR A 165 21.25 -7.37 17.40
CA TYR A 165 21.24 -6.41 16.31
C TYR A 165 21.15 -7.12 14.96
N THR A 166 20.36 -6.56 14.05
CA THR A 166 20.31 -7.02 12.66
C THR A 166 21.05 -6.01 11.79
N GLY A 167 21.91 -6.50 10.90
CA GLY A 167 22.56 -5.65 9.89
C GLY A 167 21.55 -5.07 8.89
N PRO A 168 22.00 -4.17 7.99
CA PRO A 168 21.16 -3.66 6.92
C PRO A 168 20.57 -4.84 6.12
N LEU A 169 19.25 -4.89 6.02
CA LEU A 169 18.58 -5.82 5.12
C LEU A 169 18.95 -5.42 3.69
N ALA A 170 19.52 -6.34 2.92
CA ALA A 170 19.86 -6.10 1.50
C ALA A 170 18.62 -5.79 0.64
N SER A 171 17.43 -6.07 1.16
CA SER A 171 16.13 -5.64 0.65
C SER A 171 15.11 -5.79 1.78
N PRO A 172 14.12 -4.89 1.94
CA PRO A 172 13.01 -5.07 2.88
C PRO A 172 12.13 -6.29 2.54
N THR A 173 12.37 -6.94 1.40
CA THR A 173 11.75 -8.20 1.01
C THR A 173 12.84 -9.29 0.85
N PRO A 174 12.73 -10.45 1.52
CA PRO A 174 13.70 -11.54 1.33
C PRO A 174 13.67 -11.97 -0.13
N GLN A 175 14.82 -11.88 -0.82
CA GLN A 175 15.10 -12.26 -2.22
C GLN A 175 13.87 -12.81 -2.96
N GLN A 176 12.93 -11.92 -3.33
CA GLN A 176 11.83 -12.32 -4.17
C GLN A 176 12.38 -12.45 -5.58
N SER A 177 12.67 -13.69 -5.98
CA SER A 177 12.98 -13.99 -7.36
C SER A 177 11.75 -13.65 -8.21
N VAL A 178 11.86 -12.66 -9.09
CA VAL A 178 10.78 -12.37 -10.03
C VAL A 178 10.75 -13.52 -11.02
N PHE A 179 9.75 -14.39 -10.89
CA PHE A 179 9.56 -15.47 -11.85
C PHE A 179 8.91 -14.89 -13.11
N VAL A 180 9.74 -14.60 -14.11
CA VAL A 180 9.27 -14.29 -15.46
C VAL A 180 9.33 -15.58 -16.26
N PRO A 181 8.21 -16.31 -16.45
CA PRO A 181 8.22 -17.51 -17.26
C PRO A 181 8.66 -17.15 -18.68
N ARG A 182 9.72 -17.82 -19.17
CA ARG A 182 10.10 -17.73 -20.58
C ARG A 182 9.27 -18.73 -21.36
N THR A 183 8.37 -18.24 -22.21
CA THR A 183 7.63 -19.11 -23.12
C THR A 183 8.61 -19.85 -24.03
N VAL A 184 8.55 -21.18 -24.02
CA VAL A 184 9.33 -21.99 -24.98
C VAL A 184 8.67 -21.83 -26.35
N ARG A 185 9.42 -21.33 -27.34
CA ARG A 185 8.95 -21.30 -28.73
C ARG A 185 9.05 -22.72 -29.29
N THR A 186 7.93 -23.28 -29.70
CA THR A 186 7.83 -24.63 -30.30
C THR A 186 7.75 -24.60 -31.82
N ASN A 187 7.89 -23.43 -32.44
CA ASN A 187 7.89 -23.31 -33.89
C ASN A 187 9.29 -23.69 -34.39
N HIS A 188 9.38 -24.88 -34.99
CA HIS A 188 10.53 -25.34 -35.77
C HIS A 188 10.65 -24.57 -37.09
#